data_AF-A0A5J4Q5M6-F1
#
_entry.id   AF-A0A5J4Q5M6-F1
#
_cell.length_a   1.000
_cell.length_b   1.000
_cell.length_c   1.000
_cell.angle_alpha   90.00
_cell.angle_beta   90.00
_cell.angle_gamma   90.00
#
_symmetry.space_group_name_H-M   'P 1'
#
loop_
_entity.id
_entity.type
_entity.pdbx_description
1 polymer ?
#
loop_
_entity_poly.entity_id
_entity_poly.type
_entity_poly.pdbx_seq_one_letter_code
_entity_poly.pdbx_strand_id
1 'polypeptide(L)'
;RGEELFRWVLNQRGLTDTAIQNVINGWHEAWRRHRQRLGQFDEYWISLGRRREELLKVEDPELVIANFISQLEAEDATNANQANCRSALCTLFQLQGFKKEKINGVALQQIMKKPQAGMRKPIKEEQIGNYDQLLKYIKNKSDQKVQLSEIEFLGIVIATIMGYSTLRLIEVHRAIVSKLPKGCWQVKTAMFKGHDTG
;
A
#
# COMPACT_ATOMS: atom_id res chain seq x y z
N ARG A 1 7.65 -15.68 -8.00
CA ARG A 1 6.60 -16.27 -7.12
C ARG A 1 5.25 -15.56 -7.22
N GLY A 2 5.00 -14.43 -6.54
CA GLY A 2 3.63 -13.87 -6.51
C GLY A 2 3.05 -13.39 -7.85
N GLU A 3 3.87 -12.82 -8.73
CA GLU A 3 3.42 -12.45 -10.09
C GLU A 3 3.19 -13.68 -10.98
N GLU A 4 4.06 -14.68 -10.88
CA GLU A 4 3.87 -15.96 -11.58
C GLU A 4 2.57 -16.63 -11.16
N LEU A 5 2.29 -16.68 -9.84
CA LEU A 5 1.05 -17.22 -9.32
C LEU A 5 -0.16 -16.47 -9.89
N PHE A 6 -0.14 -15.13 -9.84
CA PHE A 6 -1.22 -14.30 -10.35
C PHE A 6 -1.48 -14.53 -11.84
N ARG A 7 -0.44 -14.47 -12.67
CA ARG A 7 -0.55 -14.70 -14.12
C ARG A 7 -1.05 -16.10 -14.42
N TRP A 8 -0.49 -17.10 -13.72
CA TRP A 8 -0.88 -18.49 -13.91
C TRP A 8 -2.37 -18.71 -13.61
N VAL A 9 -2.89 -18.24 -12.47
CA VAL A 9 -4.32 -18.38 -12.13
C VAL A 9 -5.23 -17.75 -13.18
N LEU A 10 -4.89 -16.56 -13.68
CA LEU A 10 -5.70 -15.87 -14.69
C LEU A 10 -5.60 -16.50 -16.08
N ASN A 11 -4.43 -17.01 -16.45
CA ASN A 11 -4.24 -17.77 -17.69
C ASN A 11 -5.12 -19.04 -17.68
N GLN A 12 -5.26 -19.71 -16.53
CA GLN A 12 -6.15 -20.88 -16.40
C GLN A 12 -7.64 -20.53 -16.54
N ARG A 13 -8.03 -19.26 -16.32
CA ARG A 13 -9.37 -18.74 -16.61
C ARG A 13 -9.55 -18.36 -18.09
N GLY A 14 -8.48 -18.38 -18.89
CA GLY A 14 -8.50 -18.01 -20.30
C GLY A 14 -8.25 -16.52 -20.58
N LEU A 15 -7.78 -15.75 -19.59
CA LEU A 15 -7.31 -14.39 -19.87
C LEU A 15 -6.02 -14.46 -20.68
N THR A 16 -5.84 -13.54 -21.63
CA THR A 16 -4.58 -13.41 -22.38
C THR A 16 -3.54 -12.68 -21.55
N ASP A 17 -2.25 -12.92 -21.84
CA ASP A 17 -1.15 -12.21 -21.16
C ASP A 17 -1.27 -10.68 -21.29
N THR A 18 -1.81 -10.19 -22.41
CA THR A 18 -2.08 -8.75 -22.62
C THR A 18 -3.19 -8.24 -21.68
N ALA A 19 -4.29 -8.98 -21.54
CA ALA A 19 -5.36 -8.61 -20.62
C ALA A 19 -4.85 -8.60 -19.16
N ILE A 20 -4.05 -9.59 -18.78
CA ILE A 20 -3.45 -9.67 -17.44
C ILE A 20 -2.49 -8.49 -17.21
N GLN A 21 -1.67 -8.14 -18.21
CA GLN A 21 -0.78 -6.99 -18.12
C GLN A 21 -1.57 -5.68 -17.93
N ASN A 22 -2.72 -5.52 -18.59
CA ASN A 22 -3.57 -4.36 -18.42
C ASN A 22 -4.16 -4.27 -17.00
N VAL A 23 -4.53 -5.40 -16.39
CA VAL A 23 -4.96 -5.45 -14.97
C VAL A 23 -3.81 -5.01 -14.06
N ILE A 24 -2.61 -5.56 -14.26
CA ILE A 24 -1.42 -5.20 -13.47
C ILE A 24 -1.11 -3.70 -13.59
N ASN A 25 -1.13 -3.17 -14.81
CA ASN A 25 -0.87 -1.75 -15.07
C ASN A 25 -1.91 -0.86 -14.40
N GLY A 26 -3.19 -1.26 -14.39
CA GLY A 26 -4.28 -0.52 -13.75
C GLY A 26 -4.16 -0.42 -12.22
N TRP A 27 -3.37 -1.28 -11.58
CA TRP A 27 -3.14 -1.25 -10.13
C TRP A 27 -1.95 -0.39 -9.71
N HIS A 28 -1.13 0.09 -10.64
CA HIS A 28 0.00 0.98 -10.37
C HIS A 28 0.86 0.53 -9.16
N GLU A 29 0.99 1.37 -8.13
CA GLU A 29 1.78 1.09 -6.93
C GLU A 29 1.14 0.02 -6.02
N ALA A 30 -0.17 -0.21 -6.12
CA ALA A 30 -0.85 -1.26 -5.34
C ALA A 30 -0.42 -2.67 -5.77
N TRP A 31 -0.04 -2.86 -7.04
CA TRP A 31 0.44 -4.14 -7.55
C TRP A 31 1.63 -4.65 -6.76
N ARG A 32 2.58 -3.77 -6.41
CA ARG A 32 3.77 -4.16 -5.64
C ARG A 32 3.39 -4.86 -4.32
N ARG A 33 2.37 -4.33 -3.62
CA ARG A 33 1.87 -4.92 -2.38
C ARG A 33 1.19 -6.26 -2.64
N HIS A 34 0.26 -6.32 -3.61
CA HIS A 34 -0.42 -7.58 -3.94
C HIS A 34 0.56 -8.67 -4.37
N ARG A 35 1.50 -8.36 -5.28
CA ARG A 35 2.55 -9.29 -5.73
C ARG A 35 3.35 -9.85 -4.56
N GLN A 36 3.73 -9.02 -3.59
CA GLN A 36 4.47 -9.48 -2.42
C GLN A 36 3.64 -10.45 -1.57
N ARG A 37 2.38 -10.11 -1.29
CA ARG A 37 1.50 -10.95 -0.45
C ARG A 37 1.11 -12.25 -1.13
N LEU A 38 0.90 -12.24 -2.44
CA LEU A 38 0.69 -13.45 -3.24
C LEU A 38 1.93 -14.36 -3.22
N GLY A 39 3.14 -13.77 -3.17
CA GLY A 39 4.37 -14.54 -2.99
C GLY A 39 4.42 -15.26 -1.64
N GLN A 40 4.02 -14.58 -0.55
CA GLN A 40 3.93 -15.19 0.77
C GLN A 40 2.88 -16.31 0.82
N PHE A 41 1.73 -16.11 0.17
CA PHE A 41 0.72 -17.16 0.06
C PHE A 41 1.22 -18.37 -0.74
N ASP A 42 1.93 -18.16 -1.85
CA ASP A 42 2.52 -19.24 -2.65
C ASP A 42 3.49 -20.09 -1.81
N GLU A 43 4.29 -19.45 -0.95
CA GLU A 43 5.19 -20.13 -0.01
C GLU A 43 4.44 -20.95 1.04
N TYR A 44 3.40 -20.36 1.65
CA TYR A 44 2.51 -21.08 2.55
C TYR A 44 1.83 -22.27 1.87
N TRP A 45 1.34 -22.11 0.64
CA TRP A 45 0.67 -23.17 -0.08
C TRP A 45 1.61 -24.36 -0.34
N ILE A 46 2.84 -24.07 -0.74
CA ILE A 46 3.89 -25.07 -0.94
C ILE A 46 4.31 -25.71 0.38
N SER A 47 4.38 -24.96 1.49
CA SER A 47 4.75 -25.51 2.80
C SER A 47 3.70 -26.49 3.35
N LEU A 48 2.45 -26.40 2.90
CA LEU A 48 1.42 -27.41 3.16
C LEU A 48 1.56 -28.66 2.28
N GLY A 49 2.57 -28.73 1.41
CA GLY A 49 2.77 -29.81 0.44
C GLY A 49 1.78 -29.76 -0.73
N ARG A 50 1.05 -28.65 -0.90
CA ARG A 50 0.03 -28.51 -1.95
C ARG A 50 0.65 -28.01 -3.25
N ARG A 51 0.15 -28.53 -4.36
CA ARG A 51 0.54 -28.09 -5.70
C ARG A 51 -0.30 -26.89 -6.14
N ARG A 52 0.24 -26.05 -7.01
CA ARG A 52 -0.48 -24.86 -7.51
C ARG A 52 -1.77 -25.25 -8.25
N GLU A 53 -1.80 -26.38 -8.95
CA GLU A 53 -2.97 -26.92 -9.65
C GLU A 53 -4.18 -27.14 -8.71
N GLU A 54 -3.94 -27.37 -7.43
CA GLU A 54 -5.00 -27.53 -6.44
C GLU A 54 -5.74 -26.23 -6.16
N LEU A 55 -5.13 -25.06 -6.42
CA LEU A 55 -5.81 -23.75 -6.30
C LEU A 55 -6.98 -23.61 -7.29
N LEU A 56 -6.90 -24.28 -8.44
CA LEU A 56 -8.00 -24.29 -9.42
C LEU A 56 -9.19 -25.13 -8.96
N LYS A 57 -8.96 -26.03 -8.00
CA LYS A 57 -9.96 -26.94 -7.43
C LYS A 57 -10.51 -26.47 -6.08
N VAL A 58 -10.11 -25.28 -5.63
CA VAL A 58 -10.61 -24.71 -4.38
C VAL A 58 -12.11 -24.52 -4.49
N GLU A 59 -12.87 -25.21 -3.65
CA GLU A 59 -14.31 -25.01 -3.58
C GLU A 59 -14.68 -23.91 -2.59
N ASP A 60 -13.88 -23.73 -1.54
CA ASP A 60 -14.10 -22.76 -0.47
C ASP A 60 -12.92 -21.79 -0.35
N PRO A 61 -12.95 -20.64 -1.06
CA PRO A 61 -11.90 -19.64 -0.98
C PRO A 61 -11.88 -18.92 0.37
N GLU A 62 -13.01 -18.84 1.09
CA GLU A 62 -13.05 -18.24 2.43
C GLU A 62 -12.16 -19.05 3.38
N LEU A 63 -12.32 -20.38 3.38
CA LEU A 63 -11.54 -21.28 4.23
C LEU A 63 -10.03 -21.18 3.95
N VAL A 64 -9.65 -21.10 2.67
CA VAL A 64 -8.23 -20.96 2.27
C VAL A 64 -7.65 -19.66 2.82
N ILE A 65 -8.36 -18.54 2.67
CA ILE A 65 -7.90 -17.24 3.19
C ILE A 65 -7.85 -17.28 4.71
N ALA A 66 -8.91 -17.76 5.37
CA ALA A 66 -9.00 -17.84 6.83
C ALA A 66 -7.82 -18.60 7.43
N ASN A 67 -7.52 -19.79 6.90
CA ASN A 67 -6.40 -20.61 7.40
C ASN A 67 -5.04 -19.93 7.18
N PHE A 68 -4.85 -19.26 6.05
CA PHE A 68 -3.62 -18.51 5.80
C PHE A 68 -3.47 -17.32 6.76
N ILE A 69 -4.53 -16.56 7.01
CA ILE A 69 -4.48 -15.44 7.96
C ILE A 69 -4.19 -15.94 9.39
N SER A 70 -4.81 -17.04 9.82
CA SER A 70 -4.53 -17.64 11.12
C SER A 70 -3.08 -18.12 11.24
N GLN A 71 -2.49 -18.67 10.16
CA GLN A 71 -1.07 -19.03 10.13
C GLN A 71 -0.18 -17.78 10.28
N LEU A 72 -0.50 -16.71 9.57
CA LEU A 72 0.23 -15.44 9.70
C LEU A 72 0.15 -14.88 11.13
N GLU A 73 -0.98 -15.01 11.80
CA GLU A 73 -1.11 -14.62 13.21
C GLU A 73 -0.22 -15.49 14.12
N ALA A 74 -0.17 -16.81 13.90
CA ALA A 74 0.70 -17.72 14.65
C ALA A 74 2.20 -17.45 14.44
N GLU A 75 2.56 -16.83 13.31
CA GLU A 75 3.93 -16.39 12.97
C GLU A 75 4.19 -14.92 13.35
N ASP A 76 3.37 -14.34 14.22
CA ASP A 76 3.49 -12.95 14.71
C ASP A 76 3.50 -11.89 13.59
N ALA A 77 2.84 -12.17 12.46
CA ALA A 77 2.73 -11.20 11.37
C ALA A 77 1.93 -9.97 11.79
N THR A 78 2.41 -8.79 11.38
CA THR A 78 1.72 -7.52 11.69
C THR A 78 0.28 -7.51 11.18
N ASN A 79 -0.61 -6.80 11.89
CA ASN A 79 -2.00 -6.62 11.48
C ASN A 79 -2.13 -6.07 10.04
N ALA A 80 -1.23 -5.15 9.65
CA ALA A 80 -1.16 -4.62 8.30
C ALA A 80 -0.77 -5.68 7.27
N ASN A 81 0.12 -6.62 7.61
CA ASN A 81 0.44 -7.74 6.73
C ASN A 81 -0.80 -8.61 6.50
N GLN A 82 -1.49 -9.00 7.59
CA GLN A 82 -2.69 -9.83 7.52
C GLN A 82 -3.79 -9.18 6.65
N ALA A 83 -4.06 -7.88 6.83
CA ALA A 83 -5.03 -7.15 6.02
C ALA A 83 -4.64 -7.07 4.53
N ASN A 84 -3.36 -6.83 4.23
CA ASN A 84 -2.87 -6.80 2.86
C ASN A 84 -2.92 -8.20 2.20
N CYS A 85 -2.65 -9.26 2.95
CA CYS A 85 -2.77 -10.65 2.50
C CYS A 85 -4.22 -11.02 2.16
N ARG A 86 -5.16 -10.71 3.05
CA ARG A 86 -6.59 -10.89 2.78
C ARG A 86 -7.01 -10.16 1.52
N SER A 87 -6.66 -8.88 1.39
CA SER A 87 -7.02 -8.09 0.21
C SER A 87 -6.46 -8.70 -1.09
N ALA A 88 -5.17 -9.06 -1.11
CA ALA A 88 -4.55 -9.66 -2.28
C ALA A 88 -5.22 -10.99 -2.71
N LEU A 89 -5.56 -11.85 -1.74
CA LEU A 89 -6.21 -13.14 -2.02
C LEU A 89 -7.68 -12.98 -2.41
N CYS A 90 -8.43 -12.08 -1.76
CA CYS A 90 -9.79 -11.78 -2.18
C CYS A 90 -9.82 -11.34 -3.65
N THR A 91 -8.92 -10.44 -4.03
CA THR A 91 -8.80 -9.98 -5.42
C THR A 91 -8.42 -11.12 -6.37
N LEU A 92 -7.47 -11.98 -5.99
CA LEU A 92 -7.09 -13.14 -6.81
C LEU A 92 -8.29 -14.07 -7.04
N PHE A 93 -9.01 -14.47 -6.00
CA PHE A 93 -10.16 -15.37 -6.12
C PHE A 93 -11.34 -14.72 -6.85
N GLN A 94 -11.57 -13.41 -6.68
CA GLN A 94 -12.56 -12.67 -7.49
C GLN A 94 -12.19 -12.72 -8.98
N LEU A 95 -10.94 -12.46 -9.32
CA LEU A 95 -10.47 -12.51 -10.70
C LEU A 95 -10.40 -13.94 -11.27
N GLN A 96 -10.27 -14.96 -10.42
CA GLN A 96 -10.43 -16.36 -10.80
C GLN A 96 -11.91 -16.72 -11.10
N GLY A 97 -12.86 -15.93 -10.60
CA GLY A 97 -14.29 -16.04 -10.92
C GLY A 97 -15.20 -16.31 -9.72
N PHE A 98 -14.67 -16.34 -8.49
CA PHE A 98 -15.49 -16.50 -7.30
C PHE A 98 -16.28 -15.23 -7.00
N LYS A 99 -17.54 -15.40 -6.56
CA LYS A 99 -18.38 -14.28 -6.13
C LYS A 99 -17.90 -13.74 -4.77
N LYS A 100 -18.04 -12.43 -4.55
CA LYS A 100 -17.55 -11.74 -3.34
C LYS A 100 -18.15 -12.34 -2.06
N GLU A 101 -19.39 -12.79 -2.10
CA GLU A 101 -20.10 -13.39 -0.96
C GLU A 101 -19.49 -14.73 -0.55
N LYS A 102 -18.96 -15.50 -1.52
CA LYS A 102 -18.32 -16.80 -1.28
C LYS A 102 -16.90 -16.66 -0.73
N ILE A 103 -16.27 -15.50 -0.94
CA ILE A 103 -14.89 -15.22 -0.49
C ILE A 103 -14.90 -14.56 0.90
N ASN A 104 -15.86 -13.66 1.13
CA ASN A 104 -15.92 -12.82 2.31
C ASN A 104 -17.05 -13.22 3.29
N GLY A 105 -17.08 -14.51 3.63
CA GLY A 105 -18.06 -15.02 4.59
C GLY A 105 -17.77 -14.64 6.04
N VAL A 106 -18.58 -15.20 6.94
CA VAL A 106 -18.65 -14.78 8.34
C VAL A 106 -17.40 -15.16 9.12
N ALA A 107 -16.80 -16.33 8.85
CA ALA A 107 -15.63 -16.79 9.58
C ALA A 107 -14.43 -15.87 9.32
N LEU A 108 -14.18 -15.54 8.05
CA LEU A 108 -13.12 -14.61 7.68
C LEU A 108 -13.37 -13.21 8.27
N GLN A 109 -14.62 -12.75 8.31
CA GLN A 109 -14.95 -11.48 8.96
C GLN A 109 -14.62 -11.47 10.46
N GLN A 110 -14.88 -12.57 11.18
CA GLN A 110 -14.53 -12.66 12.61
C GLN A 110 -13.02 -12.65 12.83
N ILE A 111 -12.27 -13.46 12.07
CA ILE A 111 -10.80 -13.53 12.14
C ILE A 111 -10.18 -12.14 11.94
N MET A 112 -10.71 -11.38 10.98
CA MET A 112 -10.17 -10.06 10.65
C MET A 112 -10.49 -8.95 11.65
N LYS A 113 -11.36 -9.16 12.64
CA LYS A 113 -11.72 -8.10 13.61
C LYS A 113 -10.52 -7.60 14.40
N LYS A 114 -9.68 -8.52 14.90
CA LYS A 114 -8.51 -8.16 15.71
C LYS A 114 -7.45 -7.42 14.88
N PRO A 115 -7.03 -7.89 13.69
CA PRO A 115 -6.14 -7.14 12.81
C PRO A 115 -6.71 -5.77 12.43
N GLN A 116 -7.99 -5.69 12.08
CA GLN A 116 -8.62 -4.42 11.74
C GLN A 116 -8.64 -3.44 12.92
N ALA A 117 -8.98 -3.91 14.12
CA ALA A 117 -8.96 -3.08 15.32
C ALA A 117 -7.56 -2.56 15.64
N GLY A 118 -6.54 -3.42 15.54
CA GLY A 118 -5.15 -3.05 15.79
C GLY A 118 -4.53 -2.15 14.71
N MET A 119 -5.17 -2.00 13.55
CA MET A 119 -4.79 -1.02 12.51
C MET A 119 -5.49 0.33 12.66
N ARG A 120 -6.51 0.44 13.51
CA ARG A 120 -7.16 1.73 13.76
C ARG A 120 -6.13 2.64 14.41
N LYS A 121 -5.78 3.74 13.72
CA LYS A 121 -4.99 4.78 14.34
C LYS A 121 -5.77 5.30 15.56
N PRO A 122 -5.17 5.37 16.76
CA PRO A 122 -5.77 6.21 17.79
C PRO A 122 -5.91 7.61 17.19
N ILE A 123 -7.04 8.26 17.42
CA ILE A 123 -7.22 9.68 17.08
C ILE A 123 -6.30 10.44 18.02
N LYS A 124 -5.01 10.48 17.70
CA LYS A 124 -4.04 11.40 18.27
C LYS A 124 -3.77 12.39 17.17
N GLU A 125 -4.10 13.64 17.45
CA GLU A 125 -3.54 14.77 16.73
C GLU A 125 -2.01 14.58 16.76
N GLU A 126 -1.39 14.31 15.60
CA GLU A 126 0.06 14.30 15.53
C GLU A 126 0.51 15.73 15.81
N GLN A 127 0.95 16.00 17.04
CA GLN A 127 1.43 17.32 17.41
C GLN A 127 2.54 17.72 16.43
N ILE A 128 2.35 18.84 15.76
CA ILE A 128 3.24 19.43 14.76
C ILE A 128 4.53 19.99 15.42
N GLY A 129 4.90 19.53 16.62
CA GLY A 129 5.99 20.08 17.43
C GLY A 129 7.35 20.08 16.72
N ASN A 130 7.58 19.15 15.79
CA ASN A 130 8.79 19.12 14.97
C ASN A 130 8.87 20.28 13.97
N TYR A 131 7.73 20.83 13.54
CA TYR A 131 7.68 21.93 12.59
C TYR A 131 7.98 23.29 13.25
N ASP A 132 7.49 23.52 14.47
CA ASP A 132 7.85 24.73 15.23
C ASP A 132 9.35 24.79 15.51
N GLN A 133 9.98 23.65 15.76
CA GLN A 133 11.43 23.53 15.90
C GLN A 133 12.15 23.88 14.59
N LEU A 134 11.65 23.39 13.45
CA LEU A 134 12.18 23.73 12.13
C LEU A 134 12.07 25.23 11.85
N LEU A 135 10.92 25.85 12.10
CA LEU A 135 10.72 27.29 11.91
C LEU A 135 11.65 28.11 12.80
N LYS A 136 11.83 27.71 14.08
CA LYS A 136 12.80 28.35 14.98
C LYS A 136 14.24 28.20 14.48
N TYR A 137 14.63 27.03 13.97
CA TYR A 137 15.95 26.80 13.39
C TYR A 137 16.20 27.70 12.17
N ILE A 138 15.24 27.77 11.25
CA ILE A 138 15.30 28.63 10.05
C ILE A 138 15.47 30.10 10.47
N LYS A 139 14.64 30.56 11.42
CA LYS A 139 14.70 31.93 11.92
C LYS A 139 16.06 32.25 12.54
N ASN A 140 16.57 31.38 13.41
CA ASN A 140 17.87 31.58 14.06
C ASN A 140 19.02 31.65 13.06
N LYS A 141 19.03 30.79 12.03
CA LYS A 141 20.06 30.81 10.98
C LYS A 141 19.98 32.07 10.13
N SER A 142 18.77 32.54 9.82
CA SER A 142 18.52 33.80 9.11
C SER A 142 19.00 35.01 9.93
N ASP A 143 18.62 35.09 11.20
CA ASP A 143 18.96 36.20 12.10
C ASP A 143 20.48 36.30 12.32
N GLN A 144 21.16 35.16 12.38
CA GLN A 144 22.62 35.09 12.52
C GLN A 144 23.38 35.31 11.19
N LYS A 145 22.68 35.54 10.07
CA LYS A 145 23.25 35.65 8.71
C LYS A 145 24.22 34.51 8.36
N VAL A 146 23.96 33.31 8.87
CA VAL A 146 24.81 32.15 8.62
C VAL A 146 24.65 31.73 7.17
N GLN A 147 25.77 31.61 6.44
CA GLN A 147 25.76 31.08 5.09
C GLN A 147 25.51 29.57 5.16
N LEU A 148 24.38 29.13 4.62
CA LEU A 148 24.03 27.72 4.55
C LEU A 148 24.73 27.07 3.36
N SER A 149 25.12 25.81 3.51
CA SER A 149 25.48 25.00 2.35
C SER A 149 24.25 24.78 1.45
N GLU A 150 24.49 24.47 0.18
CA GLU A 150 23.41 24.18 -0.79
C GLU A 150 22.51 23.02 -0.32
N ILE A 151 23.11 22.00 0.29
CA ILE A 151 22.39 20.83 0.83
C ILE A 151 21.48 21.23 2.00
N GLU A 152 21.99 22.02 2.95
CA GLU A 152 21.19 22.51 4.07
C GLU A 152 20.05 23.41 3.60
N PHE A 153 20.33 24.30 2.64
CA PHE A 153 19.33 25.18 2.07
C PHE A 153 18.21 24.38 1.37
N LEU A 154 18.58 23.40 0.54
CA LEU A 154 17.63 22.53 -0.14
C LEU A 154 16.80 21.70 0.85
N GLY A 155 17.43 21.15 1.89
CA GLY A 155 16.74 20.41 2.95
C GLY A 155 15.68 21.26 3.67
N ILE A 156 16.02 22.51 3.99
CA ILE A 156 15.08 23.48 4.58
C ILE A 156 13.92 23.77 3.64
N VAL A 157 14.18 24.04 2.36
CA VAL A 157 13.13 24.35 1.38
C VAL A 157 12.16 23.17 1.24
N ILE A 158 12.67 21.95 1.08
CA ILE A 158 11.84 20.74 0.96
C ILE A 158 11.02 20.53 2.23
N ALA A 159 11.63 20.61 3.42
CA ALA A 159 10.92 20.44 4.68
C ALA A 159 9.82 21.51 4.90
N THR A 160 10.09 22.75 4.45
CA THR A 160 9.14 23.86 4.53
C THR A 160 7.96 23.65 3.59
N ILE A 161 8.20 23.24 2.34
CA ILE A 161 7.14 22.88 1.39
C ILE A 161 6.30 21.74 1.96
N MET A 162 6.94 20.64 2.39
CA MET A 162 6.25 19.49 2.97
C MET A 162 5.38 19.88 4.18
N GLY A 163 5.89 20.77 5.06
CA GLY A 163 5.16 21.24 6.23
C GLY A 163 3.96 22.13 5.91
N TYR A 164 4.09 23.08 4.97
CA TYR A 164 2.98 23.99 4.59
C TYR A 164 1.94 23.34 3.69
N SER A 165 2.34 22.42 2.81
CA SER A 165 1.44 21.80 1.83
C SER A 165 0.98 20.40 2.23
N THR A 166 1.47 19.85 3.35
CA THR A 166 1.24 18.46 3.80
C THR A 166 1.65 17.39 2.77
N LEU A 167 2.49 17.76 1.80
CA LEU A 167 2.95 16.84 0.76
C LEU A 167 4.04 15.92 1.31
N ARG A 168 4.04 14.67 0.84
CA ARG A 168 5.14 13.72 1.07
C ARG A 168 6.33 14.08 0.18
N LEU A 169 7.52 13.64 0.60
CA LEU A 169 8.76 13.87 -0.14
C LEU A 169 8.66 13.46 -1.62
N ILE A 170 8.03 12.31 -1.91
CA ILE A 170 7.86 11.83 -3.29
C ILE A 170 6.94 12.74 -4.12
N GLU A 171 5.96 13.38 -3.49
CA GLU A 171 5.04 14.30 -4.15
C GLU A 171 5.75 15.63 -4.43
N VAL A 172 6.57 16.11 -3.50
CA VAL A 172 7.44 17.29 -3.70
C VAL A 172 8.46 17.04 -4.81
N HIS A 173 9.11 15.87 -4.82
CA HIS A 173 10.06 15.49 -5.86
C HIS A 173 9.43 15.49 -7.26
N ARG A 174 8.17 15.07 -7.39
CA ARG A 174 7.45 14.99 -8.67
C ARG A 174 6.70 16.28 -9.02
N ALA A 175 6.73 17.29 -8.15
CA ALA A 175 5.91 18.47 -8.31
C ALA A 175 6.41 19.37 -9.45
N ILE A 176 5.46 19.99 -10.15
CA ILE A 176 5.73 21.07 -11.09
C ILE A 176 5.42 22.39 -10.38
N VAL A 177 6.39 23.30 -10.36
CA VAL A 177 6.26 24.60 -9.70
C VAL A 177 6.03 25.68 -10.73
N SER A 178 5.03 26.54 -10.51
CA SER A 178 4.72 27.67 -11.37
C SER A 178 4.63 28.96 -10.55
N LYS A 179 5.27 30.03 -11.02
CA LYS A 179 5.19 31.34 -10.37
C LYS A 179 3.84 32.00 -10.71
N LEU A 180 3.14 32.47 -9.70
CA LEU A 180 1.90 33.22 -9.84
C LEU A 180 2.15 34.73 -9.60
N PRO A 181 1.20 35.61 -9.98
CA PRO A 181 1.24 37.02 -9.61
C PRO A 181 1.31 37.22 -8.08
N LYS A 182 1.72 38.42 -7.65
CA LYS A 182 1.81 38.81 -6.24
C LYS A 182 2.79 37.98 -5.39
N GLY A 183 3.77 37.34 -6.01
CA GLY A 183 4.81 36.58 -5.30
C GLY A 183 4.37 35.21 -4.81
N CYS A 184 3.18 34.74 -5.20
CA CYS A 184 2.71 33.41 -4.87
C CYS A 184 3.35 32.35 -5.78
N TRP A 185 3.45 31.12 -5.29
CA TRP A 185 3.91 29.96 -6.04
C TRP A 185 2.86 28.87 -6.01
N GLN A 186 2.60 28.26 -7.16
CA GLN A 186 1.71 27.11 -7.28
C GLN A 186 2.55 25.85 -7.38
N VAL A 187 2.33 24.91 -6.47
CA VAL A 187 2.92 23.57 -6.51
C VAL A 187 1.85 22.62 -7.04
N LYS A 188 2.03 22.12 -8.26
CA LYS A 188 1.12 21.14 -8.89
C LYS A 188 1.67 19.74 -8.68
N THR A 189 0.86 18.86 -8.11
CA THR A 189 1.18 17.44 -7.95
C THR A 189 0.16 16.59 -8.70
N ALA A 190 0.62 15.50 -9.31
CA ALA A 190 -0.28 14.47 -9.83
C ALA A 190 -0.72 13.59 -8.66
N MET A 191 -1.96 13.72 -8.21
CA MET A 191 -2.52 12.81 -7.20
C MET A 191 -2.87 11.47 -7.85
N PHE A 192 -1.98 10.49 -7.72
CA PHE A 192 -2.35 9.10 -7.94
C PHE A 192 -3.01 8.58 -6.66
N LYS A 193 -4.33 8.77 -6.53
CA LYS A 193 -5.09 8.06 -5.51
C LYS A 193 -5.02 6.57 -5.84
N GLY A 194 -4.29 5.79 -5.05
CA GLY A 194 -4.45 4.35 -5.05
C GLY A 194 -5.91 4.07 -4.74
N HIS A 195 -6.63 3.45 -5.68
CA HIS A 195 -8.03 3.11 -5.47
C HIS A 195 -8.10 2.14 -4.28
N ASP A 196 -8.72 2.57 -3.18
CA ASP A 196 -9.21 1.69 -2.13
C ASP A 196 -10.25 0.79 -2.79
N THR A 197 -9.83 -0.41 -3.17
CA THR A 197 -10.74 -1.47 -3.60
C THR A 197 -11.14 -2.25 -2.35
N GLY A 198 -12.37 -2.02 -1.90
CA GLY A 198 -12.98 -2.72 -0.76
C GLY A 198 -13.56 -4.08 -1.11
#